data_AF-A5GDR8-F1
#
_entry.id   AF-A5GDR8-F1
#
_cell.length_a   1.000
_cell.length_b   1.000
_cell.length_c   1.000
_cell.angle_alpha   90.00
_cell.angle_beta   90.00
_cell.angle_gamma   90.00
#
_symmetry.space_group_name_H-M   'P 1'
#
loop_
_entity.id
_entity.type
_entity.pdbx_description
1 polymer ?
#
loop_
_entity_poly.entity_id
_entity_poly.type
_entity_poly.pdbx_seq_one_letter_code
_entity_poly.pdbx_strand_id
1 'polypeptide(L)'
;MEFTVYNPQKGRLETLDVDLTAENTTWFENSENTRVVATITDFDGGLLIKALDNTYPIWLYDISRADIDYSQKKAKELMQQHE
;
A
#
# COMPACT_ATOMS: atom_id res chain seq x y z
N MET A 1 -10.78 5.55 7.92
CA MET A 1 -10.46 4.26 8.60
C MET A 1 -9.03 4.35 9.11
N GLU A 2 -8.79 3.96 10.37
CA GLU A 2 -7.45 4.06 10.96
C GLU A 2 -6.54 2.88 10.55
N PHE A 3 -5.32 3.20 10.11
CA PHE A 3 -4.25 2.24 9.80
C PHE A 3 -2.96 2.62 10.53
N THR A 4 -2.33 1.63 11.18
CA THR A 4 -0.92 1.74 11.57
C THR A 4 -0.06 1.25 10.41
N VAL A 5 0.78 2.12 9.87
CA VAL A 5 1.58 1.87 8.67
C VAL A 5 3.06 2.05 8.96
N TYR A 6 3.91 1.36 8.22
CA TYR A 6 5.35 1.62 8.22
C TYR A 6 5.70 2.67 7.17
N ASN A 7 6.39 3.73 7.60
CA ASN A 7 6.97 4.73 6.72
C ASN A 7 8.49 4.48 6.59
N PRO A 8 8.95 3.90 5.46
CA PRO A 8 10.36 3.64 5.26
C PRO A 8 11.20 4.91 5.10
N GLN A 9 10.63 6.02 4.63
CA GLN A 9 11.34 7.30 4.49
C GLN A 9 11.63 7.96 5.85
N LYS A 10 10.80 7.70 6.87
CA LYS A 10 11.03 8.16 8.25
C LYS A 10 11.60 7.09 9.17
N GLY A 11 11.65 5.83 8.74
CA GLY A 11 12.09 4.69 9.54
C GLY A 11 11.23 4.43 10.78
N ARG A 12 9.92 4.72 10.74
CA ARG A 12 9.02 4.57 11.89
C ARG A 12 7.60 4.20 11.47
N LEU A 13 6.81 3.72 12.44
CA LEU A 13 5.37 3.54 12.28
C LEU A 13 4.63 4.88 12.41
N GLU A 14 3.57 5.05 11.63
CA GLU A 14 2.66 6.19 11.68
C GLU A 14 1.20 5.71 11.67
N THR A 15 0.32 6.48 12.29
CA THR A 15 -1.13 6.21 12.26
C THR A 15 -1.76 7.15 11.23
N LEU A 16 -2.46 6.57 10.25
CA LEU A 16 -3.16 7.29 9.20
C LEU A 16 -4.66 7.08 9.35
N ASP A 17 -5.46 8.13 9.14
CA ASP A 17 -6.90 8.00 8.94
C ASP A 17 -7.21 8.10 7.45
N VAL A 18 -7.49 6.96 6.83
CA VAL A 18 -7.62 6.79 5.38
C VAL A 18 -9.04 6.39 5.03
N ASP A 19 -9.69 7.18 4.18
CA ASP A 19 -10.96 6.80 3.57
C ASP A 19 -10.71 5.98 2.30
N LEU A 20 -11.09 4.70 2.33
CA LEU A 20 -11.00 3.82 1.17
C LEU A 20 -12.25 3.98 0.30
N THR A 21 -12.06 4.39 -0.95
CA THR A 21 -13.13 4.66 -1.92
C THR A 21 -12.81 4.01 -3.26
N ALA A 22 -13.84 3.78 -4.07
CA ALA A 22 -13.66 3.20 -5.41
C ALA A 22 -12.72 4.03 -6.31
N GLU A 23 -12.59 5.33 -6.02
CA GLU A 23 -11.80 6.27 -6.81
C GLU A 23 -10.32 6.23 -6.42
N ASN A 24 -10.00 6.14 -5.12
CA ASN A 24 -8.62 6.20 -4.61
C ASN A 24 -7.99 4.85 -4.28
N THR A 25 -8.76 3.75 -4.29
CA THR A 25 -8.25 2.41 -3.97
C THR A 25 -8.42 1.45 -5.15
N THR A 26 -7.41 0.61 -5.36
CA THR A 26 -7.49 -0.57 -6.24
C THR A 26 -7.46 -1.80 -5.35
N TRP A 27 -8.47 -2.65 -5.46
CA TRP A 27 -8.54 -3.94 -4.78
C TRP A 27 -8.18 -5.04 -5.77
N PHE A 28 -7.27 -5.91 -5.36
CA PHE A 28 -6.89 -7.06 -6.16
C PHE A 28 -7.62 -8.30 -5.67
N GLU A 29 -8.24 -9.02 -6.60
CA GLU A 29 -8.77 -10.35 -6.33
C GLU A 29 -7.59 -11.32 -6.21
N ASN A 30 -7.40 -11.89 -5.03
CA ASN A 30 -6.24 -12.72 -4.75
C ASN A 30 -6.63 -14.19 -4.68
N SER A 31 -6.16 -14.98 -5.63
CA SER A 31 -6.24 -16.44 -5.60
C SER A 31 -5.11 -17.02 -4.74
N GLU A 32 -5.46 -17.54 -3.56
CA GLU A 32 -4.73 -18.46 -2.65
C GLU A 32 -3.24 -18.25 -2.30
N ASN A 33 -2.53 -17.27 -2.87
CA ASN A 33 -1.12 -17.01 -2.56
C ASN A 33 -0.97 -16.02 -1.39
N THR A 34 -0.17 -16.39 -0.40
CA THR A 34 0.20 -15.51 0.71
C THR A 34 1.34 -14.57 0.28
N ARG A 35 1.39 -13.34 0.81
CA ARG A 35 2.21 -12.19 0.32
C ARG A 35 1.80 -11.64 -1.05
N VAL A 36 0.49 -11.57 -1.27
CA VAL A 36 -0.09 -10.87 -2.40
C VAL A 36 -0.63 -9.53 -1.92
N VAL A 37 -0.31 -8.46 -2.65
CA VAL A 37 -0.83 -7.11 -2.37
C VAL A 37 -2.35 -7.17 -2.46
N ALA A 38 -3.02 -6.84 -1.37
CA ALA A 38 -4.49 -6.82 -1.27
C ALA A 38 -5.04 -5.54 -1.89
N THR A 39 -4.47 -4.41 -1.49
CA THR A 39 -4.90 -3.10 -1.96
C THR A 39 -3.71 -2.17 -2.16
N ILE A 40 -3.87 -1.27 -3.11
CA ILE A 40 -3.09 -0.04 -3.22
C ILE A 40 -4.04 1.14 -3.12
N THR A 41 -3.68 2.19 -2.38
CA THR A 41 -4.54 3.35 -2.13
C THR A 41 -3.73 4.64 -2.24
N ASP A 42 -4.23 5.60 -3.02
CA ASP A 42 -3.69 6.96 -3.04
C ASP A 42 -4.14 7.68 -1.76
N PHE A 43 -3.17 8.20 -1.00
CA PHE A 43 -3.43 8.91 0.24
C PHE A 43 -2.36 10.00 0.49
N ASP A 44 -2.83 11.24 0.66
CA ASP A 44 -2.02 12.41 1.03
C ASP A 44 -0.74 12.57 0.19
N GLY A 45 -0.88 12.45 -1.14
CA GLY A 45 0.26 12.55 -2.08
C GLY A 45 1.19 11.33 -2.09
N GLY A 46 0.81 10.24 -1.42
CA GLY A 46 1.56 9.00 -1.38
C GLY A 46 0.72 7.76 -1.70
N LEU A 47 1.40 6.62 -1.68
CA LEU A 47 0.87 5.31 -2.01
C LEU A 47 0.89 4.43 -0.76
N LEU A 48 -0.30 4.07 -0.28
CA LEU A 48 -0.48 3.06 0.75
C LEU A 48 -0.60 1.69 0.10
N ILE A 49 0.29 0.76 0.46
CA ILE A 49 0.29 -0.62 -0.04
C ILE A 49 0.01 -1.57 1.13
N LYS A 50 -1.06 -2.36 1.02
CA LYS A 50 -1.45 -3.34 2.03
C LYS A 50 -1.37 -4.75 1.45
N ALA A 51 -0.59 -5.63 2.07
CA ALA A 51 -0.59 -7.06 1.76
C ALA A 51 -1.75 -7.79 2.45
N LEU A 52 -2.05 -9.01 1.98
CA LEU A 52 -3.01 -9.92 2.61
C LEU A 52 -2.48 -10.62 3.88
N ASP A 53 -1.21 -10.42 4.25
CA ASP A 53 -0.64 -11.01 5.46
C ASP A 53 -0.78 -10.06 6.67
N ASN A 54 -0.16 -10.43 7.80
CA ASN A 54 -0.20 -9.67 9.03
C ASN A 54 0.92 -8.61 9.12
N THR A 55 1.57 -8.25 8.00
CA THR A 55 2.57 -7.17 7.99
C THR A 55 1.89 -5.80 8.04
N TYR A 56 2.62 -4.81 8.54
CA TYR A 56 2.12 -3.43 8.48
C TYR A 56 2.05 -2.99 7.01
N PRO A 57 0.96 -2.32 6.58
CA PRO A 57 0.95 -1.63 5.31
C PRO A 57 2.13 -0.66 5.23
N ILE A 58 2.67 -0.47 4.03
CA ILE A 58 3.70 0.54 3.81
C ILE A 58 3.09 1.78 3.18
N TRP A 59 3.57 2.95 3.59
CA TRP A 59 3.17 4.23 2.99
C TRP A 59 4.39 4.93 2.40
N LEU A 60 4.36 5.13 1.08
CA LEU A 60 5.43 5.74 0.30
C LEU A 60 5.01 7.12 -0.18
N TYR A 61 5.82 8.14 0.03
CA TYR A 61 5.55 9.51 -0.42
C TYR A 61 5.87 9.69 -1.90
N ASP A 62 5.23 10.69 -2.51
CA ASP A 62 5.49 11.17 -3.87
C ASP A 62 5.34 10.08 -4.96
N ILE A 63 4.59 9.03 -4.64
CA ILE A 63 4.22 7.94 -5.55
C ILE A 63 2.72 7.74 -5.43
N SER A 64 2.05 7.53 -6.54
CA SER A 64 0.64 7.17 -6.63
C SER A 64 0.46 5.79 -7.27
N ARG A 65 -0.78 5.28 -7.25
CA ARG A 65 -1.14 4.07 -8.00
C ARG A 65 -0.93 4.25 -9.50
N ALA A 66 -1.12 5.46 -10.03
CA ALA A 66 -0.94 5.75 -11.45
C ALA A 66 0.53 5.64 -11.88
N ASP A 67 1.48 6.04 -11.03
CA ASP A 67 2.92 5.94 -11.30
C ASP A 67 3.40 4.49 -11.45
N ILE A 68 2.66 3.55 -10.86
CA ILE A 68 2.90 2.11 -10.98
C ILE A 68 1.89 1.41 -11.89
N ASP A 69 1.19 2.13 -12.78
CA ASP A 69 0.18 1.60 -13.70
C ASP A 69 -0.89 0.73 -13.01
N TYR A 70 -1.24 1.06 -11.77
CA TYR A 70 -2.16 0.29 -10.92
C TYR A 70 -1.75 -1.18 -10.77
N SER A 71 -0.45 -1.49 -10.92
CA SER A 71 0.07 -2.84 -11.01
C SER A 71 0.33 -3.46 -9.64
N GLN A 72 -0.35 -4.57 -9.37
CA GLN A 72 -0.10 -5.39 -8.19
C GLN A 72 1.36 -5.86 -8.08
N LYS A 73 1.96 -6.22 -9.23
CA LYS A 73 3.34 -6.71 -9.29
C LYS A 73 4.33 -5.60 -8.90
N LYS A 74 4.19 -4.41 -9.46
CA LYS A 74 5.05 -3.26 -9.13
C LYS A 74 4.88 -2.85 -7.66
N ALA A 75 3.64 -2.89 -7.14
CA ALA A 75 3.39 -2.64 -5.72
C ALA A 75 4.12 -3.65 -4.81
N LYS A 76 4.14 -4.93 -5.19
CA LYS A 76 4.89 -5.97 -4.47
C LYS A 76 6.40 -5.73 -4.52
N GLU A 77 6.93 -5.35 -5.67
CA GLU A 77 8.35 -5.02 -5.83
C GLU A 77 8.75 -3.82 -4.95
N LEU A 78 7.90 -2.79 -4.87
CA LEU A 78 8.12 -1.66 -3.95
C LEU A 78 8.11 -2.10 -2.48
N MET A 79 7.17 -2.95 -2.07
CA MET A 79 7.17 -3.51 -0.71
C MET A 79 8.49 -4.20 -0.36
N GLN A 80 8.99 -5.06 -1.24
CA GLN A 80 10.22 -5.82 -1.03
C GLN A 80 11.49 -4.96 -0.96
N GLN A 81 11.48 -3.76 -1.54
CA GLN A 81 12.60 -2.82 -1.45
C GLN A 81 12.69 -2.11 -0.09
N HIS A 82 11.62 -2.16 0.70
CA HIS A 82 11.46 -1.46 1.97
C HIS A 82 11.24 -2.39 3.17
N GLU A 83 11.27 -3.72 2.97
CA GLU A 83 11.43 -4.75 4.01
C GLU A 83 12.87 -4.78 4.54
#